data_AF-A0A7H1QCI0-F1
#
_entry.id   AF-A0A7H1QCI0-F1
#
_cell.length_a   1.000
_cell.length_b   1.000
_cell.length_c   1.000
_cell.angle_alpha   90.00
_cell.angle_beta   90.00
_cell.angle_gamma   90.00
#
_symmetry.space_group_name_H-M   'P 1'
#
loop_
_entity.id
_entity.type
_entity.pdbx_description
1 polymer ?
#
loop_
_entity_poly.entity_id
_entity_poly.type
_entity_poly.pdbx_seq_one_letter_code
_entity_poly.pdbx_strand_id
1 'polypeptide(L)'
;MLDPAWVDAHEAEFDVCHLHFGFDAQSPAALTALIAALRRHGKPLVYTAHDLRNPHQADPDPHLAALDVLVPAADRLITLTPGAAAEITSRWNRRATALPHPHVVEPPLITRPARPGKAFG
;
A
#
# COMPACT_ATOMS: atom_id res chain seq x y z
N MET A 1 2.25 -15.80 1.23
CA MET A 1 1.09 -15.02 0.75
C MET A 1 1.44 -14.19 -0.48
N LEU A 2 2.49 -13.36 -0.48
CA LEU A 2 2.98 -12.68 -1.70
C LEU A 2 3.80 -13.61 -2.61
N ASP A 3 3.27 -14.81 -2.84
CA ASP A 3 3.86 -15.87 -3.66
C ASP A 3 2.77 -16.43 -4.57
N PRO A 4 2.97 -16.45 -5.90
CA PRO A 4 2.05 -17.08 -6.84
C PRO A 4 1.62 -18.50 -6.47
N ALA A 5 2.56 -19.33 -6.00
CA ALA A 5 2.27 -20.73 -5.66
C ALA A 5 1.34 -20.83 -4.44
N TRP A 6 1.49 -19.90 -3.49
CA TRP A 6 0.57 -19.80 -2.36
C TRP A 6 -0.83 -19.38 -2.82
N VAL A 7 -0.93 -18.40 -3.72
CA VAL A 7 -2.23 -17.99 -4.30
C VAL A 7 -2.91 -19.17 -4.99
N ASP A 8 -2.17 -19.96 -5.77
CA ASP A 8 -2.71 -21.15 -6.44
C ASP A 8 -3.21 -22.22 -5.48
N ALA A 9 -2.49 -22.45 -4.38
CA ALA A 9 -2.85 -23.46 -3.39
C ALA A 9 -4.04 -23.07 -2.49
N HIS A 10 -4.23 -21.77 -2.27
CA HIS A 10 -5.18 -21.24 -1.28
C HIS A 10 -6.30 -20.40 -1.91
N GLU A 11 -6.54 -20.51 -3.22
CA GLU A 11 -7.49 -19.64 -3.92
C GLU A 11 -8.89 -19.69 -3.27
N ALA A 12 -9.34 -20.86 -2.84
CA ALA A 12 -10.67 -21.03 -2.24
C ALA A 12 -10.80 -20.45 -0.81
N GLU A 13 -9.70 -20.01 -0.20
CA GLU A 13 -9.67 -19.55 1.19
C GLU A 13 -9.83 -18.02 1.33
N PHE A 14 -9.79 -17.29 0.23
CA PHE A 14 -9.94 -15.83 0.24
C PHE A 14 -10.62 -15.30 -1.01
N ASP A 15 -11.31 -14.17 -0.84
CA ASP A 15 -12.01 -13.48 -1.93
C ASP A 15 -11.22 -12.30 -2.47
N VAL A 16 -10.38 -11.67 -1.64
CA VAL A 16 -9.69 -10.40 -1.96
C VAL A 16 -8.26 -10.44 -1.46
N CYS A 17 -7.31 -9.97 -2.27
CA CYS A 17 -5.97 -9.66 -1.81
C CYS A 17 -5.87 -8.17 -1.48
N HIS A 18 -5.82 -7.82 -0.19
CA HIS A 18 -5.63 -6.44 0.25
C HIS A 18 -4.19 -6.20 0.69
N LEU A 19 -3.39 -5.63 -0.20
CA LEU A 19 -1.98 -5.33 0.03
C LEU A 19 -1.82 -3.97 0.72
N HIS A 20 -0.96 -3.94 1.74
CA HIS A 20 -0.52 -2.70 2.41
C HIS A 20 1.00 -2.58 2.42
N PHE A 21 1.71 -3.63 2.80
CA PHE A 21 3.17 -3.64 3.01
C PHE A 21 3.77 -5.02 2.70
N GLY A 22 5.09 -5.13 2.82
CA GLY A 22 5.82 -6.41 2.74
C GLY A 22 6.24 -6.81 1.33
N PHE A 23 5.87 -6.00 0.33
CA PHE A 23 6.33 -6.17 -1.05
C PHE A 23 7.73 -5.60 -1.28
N ASP A 24 8.32 -4.87 -0.32
CA ASP A 24 9.66 -4.27 -0.45
C ASP A 24 10.77 -5.32 -0.65
N ALA A 25 10.52 -6.57 -0.23
CA ALA A 25 11.43 -7.69 -0.46
C ALA A 25 11.19 -8.40 -1.82
N GLN A 26 10.17 -8.00 -2.58
CA GLN A 26 9.79 -8.61 -3.85
C GLN A 26 10.38 -7.83 -5.01
N SER A 27 10.82 -8.55 -6.05
CA SER A 27 11.18 -7.91 -7.31
C SER A 27 9.92 -7.54 -8.10
N PRO A 28 9.99 -6.55 -9.02
CA PRO A 28 8.88 -6.23 -9.93
C PRO A 28 8.38 -7.45 -10.73
N ALA A 29 9.29 -8.37 -11.09
CA ALA A 29 8.94 -9.61 -11.76
C ALA A 29 8.13 -10.56 -10.85
N ALA A 30 8.50 -10.68 -9.58
CA ALA A 30 7.75 -11.47 -8.60
C ALA A 30 6.35 -10.87 -8.36
N LEU A 31 6.24 -9.55 -8.27
CA LEU A 31 4.94 -8.85 -8.15
C LEU A 31 4.07 -9.05 -9.38
N THR A 32 4.66 -9.00 -10.58
CA THR A 32 3.95 -9.29 -11.84
C THR A 32 3.41 -10.72 -11.84
N ALA A 33 4.21 -11.69 -11.40
CA ALA A 33 3.77 -13.08 -11.30
C ALA A 33 2.65 -13.25 -10.26
N LEU A 34 2.73 -12.54 -9.12
CA LEU A 34 1.69 -12.54 -8.11
C LEU A 34 0.36 -12.01 -8.67
N ILE A 35 0.39 -10.86 -9.35
CA ILE A 35 -0.78 -10.27 -10.00
C ILE A 35 -1.38 -11.23 -11.04
N ALA A 36 -0.53 -11.91 -11.82
CA ALA A 36 -0.99 -12.89 -12.79
C ALA A 36 -1.71 -14.08 -12.13
N ALA A 37 -1.23 -14.55 -10.98
CA ALA A 37 -1.88 -15.60 -10.20
C ALA A 37 -3.24 -15.14 -9.65
N LEU A 38 -3.31 -13.94 -9.08
CA LEU A 38 -4.56 -13.36 -8.57
C LEU A 38 -5.60 -13.25 -9.70
N ARG A 39 -5.21 -12.73 -10.87
CA ARG A 39 -6.11 -12.60 -12.04
C ARG A 39 -6.59 -13.95 -12.56
N ARG A 40 -5.75 -14.97 -12.58
CA ARG A 40 -6.11 -16.33 -13.01
C ARG A 40 -7.27 -16.90 -12.19
N HIS A 41 -7.29 -16.60 -10.89
CA HIS A 41 -8.34 -17.05 -9.96
C HIS A 41 -9.43 -16.01 -9.72
N GLY A 42 -9.46 -14.92 -10.50
CA GLY A 42 -10.46 -13.86 -10.35
C GLY A 42 -10.40 -13.12 -9.01
N LYS A 43 -9.25 -13.12 -8.32
CA LYS A 43 -9.07 -12.46 -7.02
C LYS A 43 -8.69 -10.99 -7.22
N PRO A 44 -9.56 -10.03 -6.87
CA PRO A 44 -9.22 -8.61 -6.99
C PRO A 44 -8.07 -8.21 -6.07
N LEU A 45 -7.22 -7.31 -6.57
CA LEU A 45 -6.16 -6.66 -5.82
C LEU A 45 -6.66 -5.28 -5.32
N VAL A 46 -6.74 -5.13 -4.01
CA VAL A 46 -6.88 -3.84 -3.34
C VAL A 46 -5.51 -3.44 -2.83
N TYR A 47 -5.02 -2.27 -3.20
CA TYR A 47 -3.73 -1.76 -2.70
C TYR A 47 -3.94 -0.45 -1.95
N THR A 48 -3.54 -0.42 -0.69
CA THR A 48 -3.41 0.82 0.09
C THR A 48 -1.97 1.31 0.00
N ALA A 49 -1.75 2.35 -0.81
CA ALA A 49 -0.47 3.03 -0.92
C ALA A 49 -0.25 3.94 0.29
N HIS A 50 0.49 3.43 1.28
CA HIS A 50 0.96 4.19 2.43
C HIS A 50 2.09 5.13 2.04
N ASP A 51 3.04 4.61 1.25
CA ASP A 51 4.24 5.33 0.84
C ASP A 51 4.33 5.41 -0.69
N LEU A 52 4.35 6.63 -1.24
CA LEU A 52 4.74 6.86 -2.65
C LEU A 52 6.27 6.92 -2.82
N ARG A 53 6.99 6.96 -1.69
CA ARG A 53 8.43 6.84 -1.57
C ARG A 53 8.71 6.16 -0.25
N ASN A 54 9.42 5.04 -0.27
CA ASN A 54 9.86 4.38 0.96
C ASN A 54 10.88 5.28 1.70
N PRO A 55 10.57 5.76 2.92
CA PRO A 55 11.44 6.68 3.67
C PRO A 55 12.67 5.99 4.28
N HIS A 56 12.67 4.65 4.32
CA HIS A 56 13.76 3.85 4.90
C HIS A 56 14.83 3.48 3.86
N GLN A 57 14.60 3.80 2.58
CA GLN A 57 15.51 3.50 1.48
C GLN A 57 16.09 4.79 0.89
N ALA A 58 17.43 4.88 0.86
CA ALA A 58 18.14 6.00 0.25
C ALA A 58 17.89 6.07 -1.26
N ASP A 59 17.88 4.91 -1.92
CA ASP A 59 17.53 4.76 -3.32
C ASP A 59 15.99 4.61 -3.48
N PRO A 60 15.32 5.52 -4.22
CA PRO A 60 13.90 5.39 -4.52
C PRO A 60 13.55 4.26 -5.51
N ASP A 61 14.49 3.88 -6.37
CA ASP A 61 14.18 3.16 -7.61
C ASP A 61 13.53 1.80 -7.36
N PRO A 62 13.97 0.98 -6.39
CA PRO A 62 13.32 -0.30 -6.10
C PRO A 62 11.85 -0.16 -5.71
N HIS A 63 11.52 0.82 -4.85
CA HIS A 63 10.15 1.07 -4.43
C HIS A 63 9.30 1.59 -5.58
N LEU A 64 9.84 2.53 -6.36
CA LEU A 64 9.14 3.08 -7.52
C LEU A 64 8.83 1.98 -8.55
N ALA A 65 9.79 1.10 -8.83
CA ALA A 65 9.59 -0.03 -9.74
C ALA A 65 8.53 -1.02 -9.24
N ALA A 66 8.40 -1.20 -7.93
CA ALA A 66 7.30 -1.99 -7.36
C ALA A 66 5.94 -1.28 -7.53
N LEU A 67 5.88 0.04 -7.31
CA LEU A 67 4.67 0.84 -7.51
C LEU A 67 4.22 0.84 -8.99
N ASP A 68 5.16 0.87 -9.94
CA ASP A 68 4.88 0.79 -11.37
C ASP A 68 4.21 -0.53 -11.79
N VAL A 69 4.36 -1.57 -10.96
CA VAL A 69 3.66 -2.85 -11.15
C VAL A 69 2.31 -2.85 -10.42
N LEU A 70 2.30 -2.46 -9.15
CA LEU A 70 1.13 -2.59 -8.27
C LEU A 70 0.03 -1.57 -8.58
N VAL A 71 0.38 -0.29 -8.79
CA VAL A 71 -0.60 0.80 -8.95
C VAL A 71 -1.46 0.60 -10.21
N PRO A 72 -0.90 0.30 -11.39
CA PRO A 72 -1.71 0.05 -12.58
C PRO A 72 -2.55 -1.23 -12.47
N ALA A 73 -2.04 -2.24 -11.76
CA ALA A 73 -2.68 -3.55 -11.67
C ALA A 73 -3.83 -3.62 -10.66
N ALA A 74 -3.84 -2.76 -9.65
CA ALA A 74 -4.85 -2.77 -8.60
C ALA A 74 -6.26 -2.43 -9.12
N ASP A 75 -7.22 -3.25 -8.72
CA ASP A 75 -8.65 -3.04 -8.97
C ASP A 75 -9.18 -1.87 -8.14
N ARG A 76 -8.65 -1.70 -6.92
CA ARG A 76 -8.94 -0.55 -6.06
C ARG A 76 -7.67 -0.03 -5.42
N LEU A 77 -7.52 1.29 -5.47
CA LEU A 77 -6.42 2.01 -4.84
C LEU A 77 -6.94 2.86 -3.69
N ILE A 78 -6.28 2.74 -2.56
CA ILE A 78 -6.50 3.56 -1.37
C ILE A 78 -5.20 4.29 -1.06
N THR A 79 -5.28 5.49 -0.55
CA THR A 79 -4.14 6.20 0.05
C THR A 79 -4.63 7.05 1.21
N LEU A 80 -3.72 7.65 1.98
CA LEU A 80 -4.06 8.27 3.26
C LEU A 80 -4.37 9.76 3.18
N THR A 81 -4.03 10.41 2.07
CA THR A 81 -4.21 11.86 1.92
C THR A 81 -4.70 12.22 0.51
N PRO A 82 -5.45 13.33 0.36
CA PRO A 82 -5.79 13.86 -0.96
C PRO A 82 -4.57 14.20 -1.82
N GLY A 83 -3.48 14.68 -1.20
CA GLY A 83 -2.24 14.99 -1.90
C GLY A 83 -1.61 13.74 -2.52
N ALA A 84 -1.50 12.65 -1.77
CA ALA A 84 -1.03 11.38 -2.31
C ALA A 84 -1.96 10.84 -3.41
N ALA A 85 -3.28 11.03 -3.30
CA ALA A 85 -4.22 10.61 -4.35
C ALA A 85 -4.01 11.40 -5.66
N ALA A 86 -3.71 12.70 -5.56
CA ALA A 86 -3.37 13.54 -6.70
C ALA A 86 -2.05 13.10 -7.35
N GLU A 87 -1.02 12.80 -6.55
CA GLU A 87 0.26 12.24 -7.05
C GLU A 87 0.07 10.91 -7.78
N ILE A 88 -0.76 10.00 -7.24
CA ILE A 88 -1.07 8.74 -7.90
C ILE A 88 -1.74 8.97 -9.27
N THR A 89 -2.68 9.92 -9.31
CA THR A 89 -3.37 10.30 -10.56
C THR A 89 -2.39 10.87 -11.58
N SER A 90 -1.49 11.76 -11.15
CA SER A 90 -0.49 12.39 -12.02
C SER A 90 0.48 11.38 -12.63
N ARG A 91 0.99 10.44 -11.83
CA ARG A 91 2.06 9.52 -12.25
C ARG A 91 1.56 8.30 -13.02
N TRP A 92 0.46 7.70 -12.59
CA TRP A 92 -0.02 6.44 -13.15
C TRP A 92 -1.37 6.56 -13.88
N ASN A 93 -1.99 7.75 -13.93
CA ASN A 93 -3.34 7.95 -14.47
C ASN A 93 -4.37 7.00 -13.82
N ARG A 94 -4.21 6.76 -12.52
CA ARG A 94 -5.11 5.92 -11.70
C ARG A 94 -5.72 6.76 -10.58
N ARG A 95 -7.00 6.53 -10.28
CA ARG A 95 -7.68 7.19 -9.15
C ARG A 95 -7.52 6.36 -7.88
N ALA A 96 -7.07 7.00 -6.80
CA ALA A 96 -7.04 6.43 -5.47
C ALA A 96 -8.06 7.13 -4.56
N THR A 97 -8.73 6.36 -3.71
CA THR A 97 -9.59 6.90 -2.65
C THR A 97 -8.73 7.34 -1.47
N ALA A 98 -8.81 8.61 -1.08
CA ALA A 98 -8.18 9.09 0.13
C ALA A 98 -9.00 8.67 1.36
N LEU A 99 -8.52 7.68 2.11
CA LEU A 99 -9.08 7.24 3.38
C LEU A 99 -8.05 7.54 4.47
N PRO A 100 -8.26 8.58 5.30
CA PRO A 100 -7.31 8.95 6.33
C PRO A 100 -7.18 7.82 7.36
N HIS A 101 -5.97 7.66 7.90
CA HIS A 101 -5.71 6.65 8.91
C HIS A 101 -6.58 6.87 10.14
N PRO A 102 -7.17 5.81 10.71
CA PRO A 102 -7.92 5.93 11.96
C PRO A 102 -6.98 6.37 13.08
N HIS A 103 -7.56 6.97 14.11
CA HIS A 103 -6.79 7.37 15.26
C HIS A 103 -6.22 6.16 16.00
N VAL A 104 -4.93 6.22 16.35
CA VAL A 104 -4.26 5.17 17.15
C VAL A 104 -4.69 5.22 18.62
N VAL A 105 -5.13 6.39 19.08
CA VAL A 105 -5.62 6.62 20.43
C VAL A 105 -7.04 7.15 20.39
N GLU A 106 -7.79 6.91 21.46
CA GLU A 106 -9.14 7.44 21.64
C GLU A 106 -9.16 8.97 21.48
N PRO A 107 -10.22 9.56 20.88
CA PRO A 107 -10.29 11.01 20.62
C PRO A 107 -9.92 11.91 21.82
N PRO A 108 -10.31 11.61 23.08
CA PRO A 108 -9.91 12.41 24.23
C PRO A 108 -8.40 12.50 24.46
N LEU A 109 -7.63 11.50 24.03
CA LEU A 109 -6.17 11.50 24.11
C LEU A 109 -5.52 12.34 23.01
N ILE A 110 -6.19 12.51 21.87
CA ILE A 110 -5.74 13.35 20.74
C ILE A 110 -5.91 14.82 21.07
N THR A 111 -7.05 15.19 21.66
CA THR A 111 -7.38 16.58 21.98
C THR A 111 -6.76 17.06 23.28
N ARG A 112 -6.06 16.19 24.02
CA ARG A 112 -5.44 16.55 25.29
C ARG A 112 -4.31 17.56 25.03
N PRO A 113 -4.25 18.69 25.77
CA PRO A 113 -3.13 19.62 25.67
C PRO A 113 -1.81 18.90 25.90
N ALA A 114 -0.81 19.21 25.07
CA ALA A 114 0.54 18.72 25.28
C ALA A 114 1.00 19.12 26.70
N ARG A 115 1.55 18.18 27.46
CA ARG A 115 2.20 18.54 28.72
C ARG A 115 3.38 19.47 28.39
N PRO A 116 3.61 20.55 29.15
CA PRO A 116 4.81 21.36 28.96
C PRO A 116 6.03 20.44 29.04
N GLY A 117 6.77 20.34 27.94
CA GLY A 117 7.96 19.51 27.88
C GLY A 117 9.00 20.04 28.86
N LYS A 118 9.73 19.14 29.55
CA LYS A 118 11.01 19.55 30.15
C LYS A 118 11.86 20.08 29.00
N ALA A 119 12.33 21.32 29.13
CA ALA A 119 13.32 21.87 28.21
C ALA A 119 14.47 20.86 28.11
N PHE A 120 14.83 20.47 26.88
CA PHE A 120 16.08 19.79 26.63
C PHE A 120 17.18 20.77 27.01
N GLY A 121 17.84 20.52 28.14
CA GLY A 121 19.01 21.26 28.60
C GLY A 121 20.26 20.87 27.85
#